data_AF-A0A6G8G117-F1
#
_entry.id   AF-A0A6G8G117-F1
#
_cell.length_a   1.000
_cell.length_b   1.000
_cell.length_c   1.000
_cell.angle_alpha   90.00
_cell.angle_beta   90.00
_cell.angle_gamma   90.00
#
_symmetry.space_group_name_H-M   'P 1'
#
loop_
_entity.id
_entity.type
_entity.pdbx_description
1 polymer ?
#
loop_
_entity_poly.entity_id
_entity_poly.type
_entity_poly.pdbx_seq_one_letter_code
_entity_poly.pdbx_strand_id
1 'polypeptide(L)'
;MRSVYANTCPVDGWLGLSSGGRAAPDRQGPQANPADRPCPPSPTVVDGRISQWDQYVRATRAQKFDTRLGLLAQAVEDEGMCVRTIGPLATAGGALPDGRVGQYSAFSSPDLLVDLNTCPVTLVDVGTVRDPGDVAEGESTDGSRDEQVRTVDQRIGQVVEAGPNGADFIVASLSDAGVSERLRMVLARGPHFGPGTLYSDSTRQSGLAQSADLTATVLEGVGVTVPSAVGGSPLTGEPAPDNSERRARDRLQLLRDLDEASHDVHGLVEPFFQVFAYGQLVVYLLVLLAWKGRIGSEETRTTVLSRVRTLSVAAAAVPVSTFLANLVPWWRFPVEMVAVVATVLAFVAVIAGVALRGPWRKWPLGPMAVVSAVTVVVLAADVMTGSRLQLSSLMGLQPVVAGRFYGMGNPTFALFGTATLLLAIAVSSGLVLGGRIRAAAIAVGVIGGAALVVDGAPFWGRTPVALRRSCPPSCTSCWPSSASG
;
A
#
# COMPACT_ATOMS: atom_id res chain seq x y z
N MET A 1 -0.13 0.43 9.41
CA MET A 1 -1.49 0.98 9.48
C MET A 1 -1.35 2.48 9.35
N ARG A 2 -2.01 3.09 8.37
CA ARG A 2 -1.96 4.53 8.15
C ARG A 2 -3.34 5.14 8.42
N SER A 3 -3.37 6.21 9.21
CA SER A 3 -4.57 7.01 9.41
C SER A 3 -4.61 8.20 8.45
N VAL A 4 -4.85 9.41 8.95
CA VAL A 4 -5.06 10.63 8.17
C VAL A 4 -3.73 11.26 7.71
N TYR A 5 -2.79 11.38 8.63
CA TYR A 5 -1.49 12.02 8.40
C TYR A 5 -0.47 11.03 7.80
N ALA A 6 0.76 11.49 7.53
CA ALA A 6 1.82 10.63 6.97
C ALA A 6 2.26 9.55 7.96
N ASN A 7 2.49 9.94 9.21
CA ASN A 7 2.61 9.06 10.38
C ASN A 7 1.28 9.00 11.16
N THR A 8 1.14 7.98 11.99
CA THR A 8 -0.06 7.64 12.75
C THR A 8 0.27 7.70 14.24
N CYS A 9 -0.39 8.59 14.98
CA CYS A 9 -0.26 8.63 16.43
C CYS A 9 -1.11 7.54 17.10
N PRO A 10 -0.84 7.18 18.37
CA PRO A 10 -1.64 6.20 19.10
C PRO A 10 -3.15 6.44 19.03
N VAL A 11 -3.61 7.65 19.34
CA VAL A 11 -5.03 8.00 19.30
C VAL A 11 -5.62 7.85 17.90
N ASP A 12 -4.90 8.26 16.85
CA ASP A 12 -5.34 8.12 15.46
C ASP A 12 -5.65 6.67 15.09
N GLY A 13 -4.79 5.74 15.52
CA GLY A 13 -4.96 4.31 15.27
C GLY A 13 -6.22 3.74 15.93
N TRP A 14 -6.46 4.10 17.19
CA TRP A 14 -7.63 3.68 17.95
C TRP A 14 -8.94 4.30 17.45
N LEU A 15 -8.93 5.58 17.05
CA LEU A 15 -10.08 6.21 16.39
C LEU A 15 -10.36 5.58 15.02
N GLY A 16 -9.32 5.17 14.30
CA GLY A 16 -9.47 4.40 13.06
C GLY A 16 -10.17 3.05 13.30
N LEU A 17 -9.77 2.32 14.34
CA LEU A 17 -10.43 1.08 14.76
C LEU A 17 -11.89 1.32 15.18
N SER A 18 -12.16 2.37 15.96
CA SER A 18 -13.50 2.75 16.40
C SER A 18 -14.47 3.02 15.25
N SER A 19 -13.95 3.57 14.17
CA SER A 19 -14.76 4.06 13.05
C SER A 19 -14.79 3.14 11.84
N GLY A 20 -13.90 2.15 11.75
CA GLY A 20 -13.74 1.34 10.54
C GLY A 20 -13.22 2.13 9.34
N GLY A 21 -12.53 3.25 9.58
CA GLY A 21 -12.05 4.16 8.56
C GLY A 21 -10.79 4.92 9.00
N ARG A 22 -10.44 5.98 8.26
CA ARG A 22 -9.36 6.89 8.67
C ARG A 22 -9.95 7.97 9.56
N ALA A 23 -9.38 8.12 10.75
CA ALA A 23 -9.76 9.15 11.70
C ALA A 23 -8.54 9.57 12.52
N ALA A 24 -8.42 10.87 12.77
CA ALA A 24 -7.39 11.43 13.63
C ALA A 24 -7.95 12.68 14.32
N PRO A 25 -7.50 13.00 15.54
CA PRO A 25 -7.72 14.31 16.12
C PRO A 25 -6.79 15.35 15.49
N ASP A 26 -7.08 16.63 15.71
CA ASP A 26 -6.16 17.69 15.33
C ASP A 26 -4.89 17.66 16.18
N ARG A 27 -3.72 17.63 15.52
CA ARG A 27 -2.42 17.72 16.19
C ARG A 27 -2.02 19.18 16.40
N GLN A 28 -1.79 19.55 17.65
CA GLN A 28 -1.34 20.89 18.03
C GLN A 28 0.19 20.98 17.96
N GLY A 29 0.71 22.13 17.52
CA GLY A 29 2.15 22.35 17.41
C GLY A 29 2.47 23.46 16.39
N PRO A 30 3.66 24.08 16.49
CA PRO A 30 4.08 25.17 15.61
C PRO A 30 4.47 24.72 14.20
N GLN A 31 4.74 23.43 14.00
CA GLN A 31 5.22 22.89 12.72
C GLN A 31 4.14 23.03 11.64
N ALA A 32 4.53 23.39 10.42
CA ALA A 32 3.60 23.56 9.31
C ALA A 32 2.92 22.24 8.92
N ASN A 33 3.69 21.15 8.89
CA ASN A 33 3.21 19.80 8.61
C ASN A 33 2.70 19.15 9.92
N PRO A 34 1.42 18.71 9.98
CA PRO A 34 0.89 18.02 11.16
C PRO A 34 1.60 16.71 11.52
N ALA A 35 2.29 16.06 10.56
CA ALA A 35 3.04 14.83 10.83
C ALA A 35 4.22 15.05 11.78
N ASP A 36 4.79 16.25 11.76
CA ASP A 36 5.97 16.66 12.54
C ASP A 36 5.60 17.29 13.89
N ARG A 37 4.31 17.26 14.25
CA ARG A 37 3.80 17.76 15.54
C ARG A 37 3.70 16.62 16.56
N PRO A 38 3.87 16.89 17.86
CA PRO A 38 3.72 15.91 18.92
C PRO A 38 2.40 15.14 18.85
N CYS A 39 2.45 13.86 19.18
CA CYS A 39 1.24 13.06 19.27
C CYS A 39 0.29 13.58 20.37
N PRO A 40 -1.04 13.55 20.14
CA PRO A 40 -2.02 13.88 21.16
C PRO A 40 -1.89 12.96 22.37
N PRO A 41 -2.18 13.46 23.59
CA PRO A 41 -2.19 12.63 24.78
C PRO A 41 -3.28 11.56 24.72
N SER A 42 -3.11 10.50 25.52
CA SER A 42 -4.12 9.47 25.69
C SER A 42 -5.47 10.07 26.15
N PRO A 43 -6.60 9.50 25.71
CA PRO A 43 -7.92 9.99 26.08
C PRO A 43 -8.16 9.81 27.58
N THR A 44 -8.95 10.71 28.18
CA THR A 44 -9.34 10.65 29.58
C THR A 44 -10.84 10.49 29.70
N VAL A 45 -11.27 9.50 30.49
CA VAL A 45 -12.68 9.23 30.77
C VAL A 45 -13.07 9.95 32.07
N VAL A 46 -14.10 10.78 32.00
CA VAL A 46 -14.72 11.49 33.13
C VAL A 46 -16.21 11.16 33.10
N ASP A 47 -16.76 10.68 34.21
CA ASP A 47 -18.18 10.30 34.33
C ASP A 47 -18.65 9.35 33.21
N GLY A 48 -17.80 8.39 32.83
CA GLY A 48 -18.11 7.39 31.78
C GLY A 48 -18.07 7.91 30.34
N ARG A 49 -17.57 9.13 30.11
CA ARG A 49 -17.41 9.74 28.78
C ARG A 49 -15.99 10.21 28.53
N ILE A 50 -15.49 10.06 27.30
CA ILE A 50 -14.19 10.63 26.90
C ILE A 50 -14.31 12.16 26.84
N SER A 51 -13.51 12.86 27.64
CA SER A 51 -13.58 14.32 27.76
C SER A 51 -13.22 15.05 26.46
N GLN A 52 -12.30 14.47 25.67
CA GLN A 52 -11.85 14.99 24.39
C GLN A 52 -12.75 14.59 23.20
N TRP A 53 -13.82 13.82 23.41
CA TRP A 53 -14.57 13.19 22.31
C TRP A 53 -15.13 14.18 21.29
N ASP A 54 -15.70 15.29 21.77
CA ASP A 54 -16.28 16.30 20.88
C ASP A 54 -15.21 16.96 20.00
N GLN A 55 -13.97 17.08 20.47
CA GLN A 55 -12.83 17.52 19.67
C GLN A 55 -12.50 16.49 18.59
N TYR A 56 -12.47 15.20 18.93
CA TYR A 56 -12.19 14.13 17.99
C TYR A 56 -13.25 14.05 16.88
N VAL A 57 -14.53 14.19 17.24
CA VAL A 57 -15.65 14.22 16.28
C VAL A 57 -15.55 15.43 15.35
N ARG A 58 -15.27 16.62 15.88
CA ARG A 58 -15.08 17.83 15.05
C ARG A 58 -13.91 17.69 14.08
N ALA A 59 -12.76 17.22 14.56
CA ALA A 59 -11.57 17.02 13.73
C ALA A 59 -11.82 15.97 12.63
N THR A 60 -12.49 14.86 12.97
CA THR A 60 -12.83 13.81 12.00
C THR A 60 -13.80 14.32 10.93
N ARG A 61 -14.83 15.09 11.31
CA ARG A 61 -15.77 15.69 10.34
C ARG A 61 -15.15 16.75 9.43
N ALA A 62 -14.07 17.38 9.86
CA ALA A 62 -13.32 18.33 9.02
C ALA A 62 -12.45 17.62 7.97
N GLN A 63 -12.25 16.31 8.08
CA GLN A 63 -11.47 15.52 7.13
C GLN A 63 -12.32 15.11 5.93
N LYS A 64 -11.65 14.69 4.85
CA LYS A 64 -12.30 14.27 3.59
C LYS A 64 -12.84 12.84 3.64
N PHE A 65 -12.66 12.15 4.76
CA PHE A 65 -13.10 10.77 4.94
C PHE A 65 -14.47 10.82 5.62
N ASP A 66 -15.50 10.22 5.00
CA ASP A 66 -16.87 10.14 5.56
C ASP A 66 -16.93 9.11 6.70
N THR A 67 -16.11 9.34 7.71
CA THR A 67 -15.82 8.41 8.79
C THR A 67 -16.67 8.75 10.02
N ARG A 68 -17.25 7.74 10.67
CA ARG A 68 -18.08 7.91 11.87
C ARG A 68 -17.43 7.27 13.08
N LEU A 69 -17.03 8.08 14.06
CA LEU A 69 -16.48 7.59 15.32
C LEU A 69 -17.54 6.81 16.12
N GLY A 70 -17.10 5.76 16.81
CA GLY A 70 -17.94 4.89 17.63
C GLY A 70 -18.79 3.89 16.87
N LEU A 71 -18.54 3.70 15.56
CA LEU A 71 -19.24 2.73 14.73
C LEU A 71 -19.09 1.30 15.25
N LEU A 72 -17.88 0.90 15.64
CA LEU A 72 -17.60 -0.45 16.14
C LEU A 72 -18.46 -0.77 17.37
N ALA A 73 -18.41 0.09 18.39
CA ALA A 73 -19.15 -0.11 19.63
C ALA A 73 -20.66 -0.06 19.39
N GLN A 74 -21.15 0.88 18.58
CA GLN A 74 -22.56 1.00 18.25
C GLN A 74 -23.09 -0.27 17.56
N ALA A 75 -22.36 -0.79 16.56
CA ALA A 75 -22.79 -1.97 15.82
C ALA A 75 -22.85 -3.23 16.71
N VAL A 76 -21.99 -3.34 17.71
CA VAL A 76 -22.04 -4.42 18.71
C VAL A 76 -23.21 -4.23 19.69
N GLU A 77 -23.44 -3.00 20.17
CA GLU A 77 -24.56 -2.70 21.08
C GLU A 77 -25.94 -2.82 20.42
N ASP A 78 -26.04 -2.52 19.13
CA ASP A 78 -27.28 -2.68 18.35
C ASP A 78 -27.75 -4.15 18.30
N GLU A 79 -26.81 -5.10 18.41
CA GLU A 79 -27.08 -6.55 18.52
C GLU A 79 -27.24 -7.02 19.98
N GLY A 80 -27.35 -6.09 20.94
CA GLY A 80 -27.54 -6.39 22.36
C GLY A 80 -26.29 -6.93 23.07
N MET A 81 -25.12 -6.81 22.45
CA MET A 81 -23.83 -7.21 23.01
C MET A 81 -23.08 -6.02 23.62
N CYS A 82 -21.96 -6.27 24.31
CA CYS A 82 -21.14 -5.22 24.90
C CYS A 82 -19.69 -5.25 24.39
N VAL A 83 -19.02 -4.10 24.52
CA VAL A 83 -17.58 -3.94 24.29
C VAL A 83 -16.90 -3.57 25.60
N ARG A 84 -15.87 -4.34 25.99
CA ARG A 84 -14.99 -4.00 27.12
C ARG A 84 -13.73 -3.31 26.59
N THR A 85 -13.27 -2.26 27.27
CA THR A 85 -12.02 -1.55 26.95
C THR A 85 -11.08 -1.57 28.15
N ILE A 86 -9.87 -2.09 27.98
CA ILE A 86 -8.84 -2.16 29.01
C ILE A 86 -7.71 -1.21 28.63
N GLY A 87 -7.45 -0.21 29.47
CA GLY A 87 -6.44 0.82 29.26
C GLY A 87 -6.97 2.05 28.50
N PRO A 88 -6.26 3.19 28.60
CA PRO A 88 -6.79 4.48 28.18
C PRO A 88 -7.03 4.54 26.68
N LEU A 89 -6.09 4.12 25.84
CA LEU A 89 -6.28 4.26 24.38
C LEU A 89 -7.38 3.34 23.83
N ALA A 90 -7.60 2.17 24.46
CA ALA A 90 -8.68 1.26 24.10
C ALA A 90 -10.06 1.89 24.23
N THR A 91 -10.22 2.86 25.15
CA THR A 91 -11.49 3.61 25.30
C THR A 91 -11.84 4.38 24.03
N ALA A 92 -10.86 4.96 23.33
CA ALA A 92 -11.11 5.64 22.05
C ALA A 92 -11.57 4.66 20.96
N GLY A 93 -11.12 3.41 21.01
CA GLY A 93 -11.57 2.33 20.13
C GLY A 93 -13.01 1.88 20.41
N GLY A 94 -13.37 1.73 21.69
CA GLY A 94 -14.65 1.17 22.13
C GLY A 94 -15.70 2.18 22.59
N ALA A 95 -15.49 3.48 22.40
CA ALA A 95 -16.47 4.50 22.72
C ALA A 95 -17.65 4.49 21.73
N LEU A 96 -18.84 4.82 22.22
CA LEU A 96 -20.03 5.04 21.41
C LEU A 96 -19.95 6.37 20.63
N PRO A 97 -20.84 6.61 19.64
CA PRO A 97 -20.84 7.84 18.85
C PRO A 97 -20.97 9.13 19.68
N ASP A 98 -21.60 9.04 20.85
CA ASP A 98 -21.73 10.14 21.82
C ASP A 98 -20.54 10.26 22.80
N GLY A 99 -19.55 9.38 22.69
CA GLY A 99 -18.33 9.37 23.49
C GLY A 99 -18.43 8.63 24.82
N ARG A 100 -19.59 8.02 25.12
CA ARG A 100 -19.74 7.16 26.30
C ARG A 100 -18.95 5.86 26.11
N VAL A 101 -18.39 5.36 27.20
CA VAL A 101 -17.66 4.09 27.24
C VAL A 101 -18.36 3.20 28.26
N GLY A 102 -18.95 2.10 27.79
CA GLY A 102 -19.78 1.24 28.63
C GLY A 102 -18.98 0.56 29.74
N GLN A 103 -18.09 -0.37 29.36
CA GLN A 103 -17.29 -1.16 30.30
C GLN A 103 -15.80 -0.84 30.15
N TYR A 104 -15.24 0.01 31.01
CA TYR A 104 -13.79 0.32 31.00
C TYR A 104 -13.05 -0.04 32.30
N SER A 105 -11.75 -0.32 32.20
CA SER A 105 -10.82 -0.49 33.33
C SER A 105 -9.42 -0.04 32.94
N ALA A 106 -8.57 0.25 33.94
CA ALA A 106 -7.14 0.36 33.70
C ALA A 106 -6.55 -1.05 33.49
N PHE A 107 -5.41 -1.13 32.78
CA PHE A 107 -4.70 -2.41 32.64
C PHE A 107 -4.21 -2.90 34.01
N SER A 108 -4.69 -4.07 34.42
CA SER A 108 -4.36 -4.70 35.70
C SER A 108 -4.24 -6.21 35.52
N SER A 109 -3.02 -6.74 35.63
CA SER A 109 -2.77 -8.17 35.40
C SER A 109 -3.64 -9.11 36.26
N PRO A 110 -3.92 -8.82 37.54
CA PRO A 110 -4.84 -9.63 38.35
C PRO A 110 -6.29 -9.67 37.85
N ASP A 111 -6.77 -8.59 37.22
CA ASP A 111 -8.18 -8.44 36.84
C ASP A 111 -8.46 -8.92 35.40
N LEU A 112 -7.41 -9.18 34.61
CA LEU A 112 -7.51 -9.56 33.19
C LEU A 112 -8.45 -10.74 32.96
N LEU A 113 -8.41 -11.78 33.80
CA LEU A 113 -9.28 -12.95 33.63
C LEU A 113 -10.76 -12.56 33.70
N VAL A 114 -11.14 -11.69 34.63
CA VAL A 114 -12.53 -11.23 34.75
C VAL A 114 -12.87 -10.29 33.59
N ASP A 115 -11.99 -9.32 33.32
CA ASP A 115 -12.20 -8.31 32.28
C ASP A 115 -12.38 -8.93 30.89
N LEU A 116 -11.56 -9.92 30.52
CA LEU A 116 -11.60 -10.59 29.22
C LEU A 116 -12.81 -11.50 29.03
N ASN A 117 -13.47 -11.92 30.12
CA ASN A 117 -14.66 -12.79 30.09
C ASN A 117 -15.99 -12.01 30.24
N THR A 118 -15.95 -10.68 30.36
CA THR A 118 -17.15 -9.87 30.64
C THR A 118 -17.97 -9.58 29.38
N CYS A 119 -17.31 -9.37 28.23
CA CYS A 119 -17.95 -9.00 26.97
C CYS A 119 -17.41 -9.86 25.81
N PRO A 120 -18.23 -10.11 24.77
CA PRO A 120 -17.80 -10.87 23.59
C PRO A 120 -16.70 -10.15 22.79
N VAL A 121 -16.64 -8.81 22.87
CA VAL A 121 -15.55 -8.00 22.32
C VAL A 121 -14.79 -7.34 23.45
N THR A 122 -13.47 -7.55 23.52
CA THR A 122 -12.58 -6.84 24.44
C THR A 122 -11.43 -6.20 23.69
N LEU A 123 -11.29 -4.87 23.84
CA LEU A 123 -10.20 -4.08 23.30
C LEU A 123 -9.17 -3.82 24.39
N VAL A 124 -7.91 -4.17 24.15
CA VAL A 124 -6.84 -4.04 25.15
C VAL A 124 -5.71 -3.15 24.65
N ASP A 125 -5.48 -2.06 25.37
CA ASP A 125 -4.31 -1.21 25.22
C ASP A 125 -3.14 -1.81 26.00
N VAL A 126 -2.28 -2.56 25.29
CA VAL A 126 -1.05 -3.16 25.84
C VAL A 126 0.10 -2.16 25.93
N GLY A 127 -0.10 -0.91 25.52
CA GLY A 127 0.90 0.15 25.54
C GLY A 127 1.37 0.57 24.15
N THR A 128 2.19 1.62 24.14
CA THR A 128 2.73 2.25 22.94
C THR A 128 4.24 2.14 22.91
N VAL A 129 4.80 2.11 21.70
CA VAL A 129 6.25 2.21 21.48
C VAL A 129 6.49 3.53 20.77
N ARG A 130 7.21 4.45 21.42
CA ARG A 130 7.63 5.75 20.90
C ARG A 130 9.15 5.85 20.98
N ASP A 131 9.80 5.91 19.82
CA ASP A 131 11.26 5.89 19.70
C ASP A 131 11.84 7.27 20.06
N PRO A 132 12.61 7.41 21.16
CA PRO A 132 13.15 8.70 21.59
C PRO A 132 14.01 9.40 20.53
N GLY A 133 14.58 8.65 19.58
CA GLY A 133 15.40 9.19 18.49
C GLY A 133 14.60 9.65 17.26
N ASP A 134 13.31 9.38 17.19
CA ASP A 134 12.46 9.61 16.01
C ASP A 134 11.11 10.28 16.36
N VAL A 135 10.86 10.65 17.63
CA VAL A 135 9.65 11.42 17.97
C VAL A 135 9.74 12.89 17.54
N ALA A 136 8.57 13.53 17.41
CA ALA A 136 8.49 14.96 17.10
C ALA A 136 9.09 15.82 18.22
N GLU A 137 9.58 17.02 17.85
CA GLU A 137 10.13 17.97 18.81
C GLU A 137 9.08 18.37 19.87
N GLY A 138 9.43 18.20 21.15
CA GLY A 138 8.55 18.48 22.28
C GLY A 138 7.69 17.30 22.74
N GLU A 139 7.81 16.13 22.10
CA GLU A 139 7.18 14.89 22.58
C GLU A 139 8.09 14.18 23.59
N SER A 140 7.55 13.83 24.76
CA SER A 140 8.25 13.07 25.79
C SER A 140 8.04 11.56 25.62
N THR A 141 9.10 10.78 25.79
CA THR A 141 9.06 9.32 25.74
C THR A 141 9.48 8.70 27.08
N ASP A 142 8.81 7.63 27.49
CA ASP A 142 9.12 6.92 28.73
C ASP A 142 10.12 5.79 28.47
N GLY A 143 11.41 6.06 28.71
CA GLY A 143 12.48 5.06 28.60
C GLY A 143 12.91 4.73 27.17
N SER A 144 13.79 3.74 27.04
CA SER A 144 14.33 3.32 25.74
C SER A 144 13.33 2.52 24.92
N ARG A 145 13.47 2.53 23.59
CA ARG A 145 12.64 1.72 22.68
C ARG A 145 12.59 0.25 23.08
N ASP A 146 13.72 -0.33 23.48
CA ASP A 146 13.80 -1.75 23.86
C ASP A 146 13.03 -2.04 25.16
N GLU A 147 13.06 -1.15 26.15
CA GLU A 147 12.28 -1.29 27.39
C GLU A 147 10.78 -1.21 27.13
N GLN A 148 10.37 -0.28 26.26
CA GLN A 148 8.98 -0.14 25.83
C GLN A 148 8.50 -1.41 25.10
N VAL A 149 9.29 -1.96 24.16
CA VAL A 149 8.95 -3.22 23.48
C VAL A 149 8.82 -4.38 24.46
N ARG A 150 9.76 -4.54 25.40
CA ARG A 150 9.68 -5.60 26.43
C ARG A 150 8.41 -5.48 27.27
N THR A 151 8.03 -4.26 27.63
CA THR A 151 6.81 -4.00 28.42
C THR A 151 5.55 -4.38 27.64
N VAL A 152 5.48 -4.00 26.36
CA VAL A 152 4.36 -4.37 25.48
C VAL A 152 4.28 -5.88 25.28
N ASP A 153 5.41 -6.54 25.02
CA ASP A 153 5.48 -8.00 24.85
C ASP A 153 5.01 -8.75 26.10
N GLN A 154 5.46 -8.32 27.29
CA GLN A 154 5.02 -8.89 28.57
C GLN A 154 3.50 -8.75 28.76
N ARG A 155 2.92 -7.58 28.45
CA ARG A 155 1.48 -7.34 28.55
C ARG A 155 0.68 -8.17 27.55
N ILE A 156 1.19 -8.35 26.33
CA ILE A 156 0.58 -9.26 25.33
C ILE A 156 0.55 -10.68 25.90
N GLY A 157 1.66 -11.16 26.48
CA GLY A 157 1.74 -12.47 27.13
C GLY A 157 0.67 -12.65 28.22
N GLN A 158 0.54 -11.66 29.12
CA GLN A 158 -0.46 -11.67 30.20
C GLN A 158 -1.90 -11.75 29.66
N VAL A 159 -2.22 -11.03 28.59
CA VAL A 159 -3.56 -11.05 27.97
C VAL A 159 -3.85 -12.40 27.33
N VAL A 160 -2.89 -12.97 26.60
CA VAL A 160 -3.05 -14.28 25.95
C VAL A 160 -3.17 -15.41 26.97
N GLU A 161 -2.44 -15.32 28.10
CA GLU A 161 -2.52 -16.29 29.19
C GLU A 161 -3.84 -16.22 29.97
N ALA A 162 -4.39 -15.02 30.16
CA ALA A 162 -5.63 -14.81 30.91
C ALA A 162 -6.92 -14.96 30.08
N GLY A 163 -6.80 -14.95 28.75
CA GLY A 163 -7.97 -14.93 27.86
C GLY A 163 -8.74 -16.26 27.80
N PRO A 164 -10.03 -16.22 27.39
CA PRO A 164 -10.88 -17.41 27.35
C PRO A 164 -10.40 -18.46 26.35
N ASN A 165 -10.58 -19.72 26.72
CA ASN A 165 -10.37 -20.84 25.80
C ASN A 165 -11.35 -20.73 24.62
N GLY A 166 -10.82 -20.66 23.40
CA GLY A 166 -11.63 -20.53 22.17
C GLY A 166 -11.83 -19.09 21.70
N ALA A 167 -11.22 -18.09 22.33
CA ALA A 167 -11.19 -16.74 21.78
C ALA A 167 -10.22 -16.61 20.60
N ASP A 168 -10.55 -15.73 19.65
CA ASP A 168 -9.59 -15.22 18.68
C ASP A 168 -8.86 -14.00 19.25
N PHE A 169 -7.54 -14.06 19.26
CA PHE A 169 -6.66 -12.97 19.65
C PHE A 169 -6.11 -12.30 18.41
N ILE A 170 -6.31 -10.99 18.29
CA ILE A 170 -5.72 -10.16 17.25
C ILE A 170 -4.80 -9.14 17.91
N VAL A 171 -3.51 -9.22 17.61
CA VAL A 171 -2.49 -8.27 18.09
C VAL A 171 -2.10 -7.38 16.92
N ALA A 172 -2.40 -6.09 17.01
CA ALA A 172 -2.13 -5.13 15.95
C ALA A 172 -1.36 -3.92 16.46
N SER A 173 -0.34 -3.50 15.70
CA SER A 173 0.35 -2.24 15.92
C SER A 173 -0.43 -1.12 15.21
N LEU A 174 -1.10 -0.29 16.01
CA LEU A 174 -2.02 0.76 15.53
C LEU A 174 -1.35 2.10 15.24
N SER A 175 -0.10 2.31 15.66
CA SER A 175 0.60 3.59 15.55
C SER A 175 2.04 3.46 15.12
N ASP A 176 2.58 4.57 14.61
CA ASP A 176 3.99 4.70 14.33
C ASP A 176 4.83 4.88 15.60
N ALA A 177 6.12 4.54 15.51
CA ALA A 177 7.06 4.70 16.62
C ALA A 177 7.56 6.14 16.74
N GLY A 178 7.51 6.91 15.66
CA GLY A 178 7.94 8.31 15.65
C GLY A 178 7.31 9.07 14.50
N VAL A 179 8.07 9.97 13.90
CA VAL A 179 7.71 10.69 12.67
C VAL A 179 7.91 9.84 11.44
N SER A 180 8.81 8.85 11.49
CA SER A 180 9.05 7.93 10.39
C SER A 180 7.92 6.91 10.23
N GLU A 181 7.28 6.93 9.06
CA GLU A 181 6.22 5.98 8.70
C GLU A 181 6.79 4.59 8.35
N ARG A 182 6.14 3.53 8.86
CA ARG A 182 6.49 2.13 8.56
C ARG A 182 5.25 1.26 8.38
N LEU A 183 5.39 0.13 7.69
CA LEU A 183 4.41 -0.95 7.79
C LEU A 183 4.35 -1.48 9.23
N ARG A 184 3.15 -1.90 9.62
CA ARG A 184 2.85 -2.28 11.02
C ARG A 184 2.45 -3.74 11.07
N MET A 185 2.73 -4.36 12.20
CA MET A 185 2.46 -5.78 12.41
C MET A 185 1.01 -6.03 12.79
N VAL A 186 0.42 -7.07 12.21
CA VAL A 186 -0.82 -7.70 12.68
C VAL A 186 -0.58 -9.19 12.81
N LEU A 187 -0.93 -9.75 13.96
CA LEU A 187 -0.90 -11.18 14.26
C LEU A 187 -2.31 -11.60 14.67
N ALA A 188 -2.72 -12.80 14.28
CA ALA A 188 -3.97 -13.39 14.75
C ALA A 188 -3.73 -14.84 15.18
N ARG A 189 -4.42 -15.26 16.24
CA ARG A 189 -4.39 -16.63 16.77
C ARG A 189 -5.74 -16.98 17.37
N GLY A 190 -6.27 -18.13 17.02
CA GLY A 190 -7.50 -18.65 17.64
C GLY A 190 -8.14 -19.73 16.76
N PRO A 191 -9.36 -20.19 17.10
CA PRO A 191 -10.05 -21.24 16.35
C PRO A 191 -10.23 -20.91 14.86
N HIS A 192 -10.39 -19.62 14.52
CA HIS A 192 -10.58 -19.17 13.14
C HIS A 192 -9.27 -18.79 12.43
N PHE A 193 -8.17 -18.68 13.18
CA PHE A 193 -6.85 -18.30 12.68
C PHE A 193 -5.81 -19.41 12.87
N GLY A 194 -5.70 -20.27 11.85
CA GLY A 194 -4.68 -21.30 11.75
C GLY A 194 -3.31 -20.80 11.28
N PRO A 195 -2.30 -21.69 11.18
CA PRO A 195 -0.97 -21.34 10.69
C PRO A 195 -1.04 -20.85 9.24
N GLY A 196 -0.53 -19.64 8.99
CA GLY A 196 -0.70 -19.02 7.68
C GLY A 196 -0.29 -17.56 7.61
N THR A 197 -0.62 -16.94 6.49
CA THR A 197 -0.49 -15.50 6.25
C THR A 197 -1.89 -14.88 6.25
N LEU A 198 -2.06 -13.73 6.91
CA LEU A 198 -3.33 -13.01 6.88
C LEU A 198 -3.59 -12.43 5.49
N TYR A 199 -4.85 -12.46 5.08
CA TYR A 199 -5.33 -11.97 3.81
C TYR A 199 -6.56 -11.07 4.05
N SER A 200 -6.60 -9.96 3.30
CA SER A 200 -7.72 -9.02 3.30
C SER A 200 -8.25 -8.84 1.88
N ASP A 201 -9.57 -8.97 1.71
CA ASP A 201 -10.24 -8.68 0.44
C ASP A 201 -10.22 -7.18 0.09
N SER A 202 -10.04 -6.29 1.08
CA SER A 202 -9.96 -4.85 0.86
C SER A 202 -8.62 -4.46 0.20
N THR A 203 -7.53 -5.14 0.57
CA THR A 203 -6.20 -4.95 -0.04
C THR A 203 -5.98 -5.85 -1.24
N ARG A 204 -6.66 -7.00 -1.30
CA ARG A 204 -6.46 -8.09 -2.27
C ARG A 204 -5.03 -8.65 -2.31
N GLN A 205 -4.24 -8.40 -1.27
CA GLN A 205 -2.84 -8.76 -1.17
C GLN A 205 -2.62 -9.66 0.05
N SER A 206 -1.89 -10.76 -0.14
CA SER A 206 -1.49 -11.64 0.96
C SER A 206 -0.44 -10.93 1.82
N GLY A 207 -0.62 -10.94 3.13
CA GLY A 207 0.29 -10.30 4.08
C GLY A 207 0.11 -8.79 4.25
N LEU A 208 -0.89 -8.18 3.60
CA LEU A 208 -1.20 -6.76 3.75
C LEU A 208 -2.65 -6.56 4.21
N ALA A 209 -2.79 -5.77 5.27
CA ALA A 209 -4.08 -5.39 5.86
C ALA A 209 -4.10 -3.89 6.16
N GLN A 210 -5.30 -3.34 6.24
CA GLN A 210 -5.56 -1.97 6.69
C GLN A 210 -6.16 -1.96 8.11
N SER A 211 -6.14 -0.81 8.78
CA SER A 211 -6.75 -0.68 10.11
C SER A 211 -8.26 -0.96 10.09
N ALA A 212 -8.96 -0.56 9.02
CA ALA A 212 -10.40 -0.82 8.85
C ALA A 212 -10.73 -2.32 8.75
N ASP A 213 -9.79 -3.15 8.29
CA ASP A 213 -9.96 -4.60 8.25
C ASP A 213 -10.08 -5.19 9.66
N LEU A 214 -9.43 -4.58 10.66
CA LEU A 214 -9.56 -5.00 12.06
C LEU A 214 -11.00 -4.80 12.56
N THR A 215 -11.59 -3.64 12.28
CA THR A 215 -12.99 -3.34 12.64
C THR A 215 -13.93 -4.37 12.01
N ALA A 216 -13.77 -4.63 10.71
CA ALA A 216 -14.56 -5.63 10.00
C ALA A 216 -14.37 -7.04 10.59
N THR A 217 -13.13 -7.41 10.94
CA THR A 217 -12.81 -8.72 11.54
C THR A 217 -13.45 -8.88 12.91
N VAL A 218 -13.41 -7.84 13.75
CA VAL A 218 -14.04 -7.87 15.09
C VAL A 218 -15.55 -8.04 14.96
N LEU A 219 -16.19 -7.29 14.07
CA LEU A 219 -17.64 -7.37 13.85
C LEU A 219 -18.05 -8.76 13.33
N GLU A 220 -17.38 -9.28 12.30
CA GLU A 220 -17.67 -10.61 11.77
C GLU A 220 -17.41 -11.71 12.82
N GLY A 221 -16.33 -11.58 13.61
CA GLY A 221 -15.96 -12.54 14.65
C GLY A 221 -17.03 -12.70 15.75
N VAL A 222 -17.82 -11.67 16.01
CA VAL A 222 -18.98 -11.74 16.94
C VAL A 222 -20.33 -11.88 16.22
N GLY A 223 -20.32 -12.17 14.92
CA GLY A 223 -21.53 -12.42 14.12
C GLY A 223 -22.30 -11.16 13.72
N VAL A 224 -21.73 -9.97 13.89
CA VAL A 224 -22.33 -8.70 13.47
C VAL A 224 -22.07 -8.49 11.98
N THR A 225 -23.11 -8.16 11.23
CA THR A 225 -22.95 -7.85 9.80
C THR A 225 -22.13 -6.56 9.64
N VAL A 226 -21.02 -6.63 8.90
CA VAL A 226 -20.14 -5.47 8.69
C VAL A 226 -20.88 -4.34 7.94
N PRO A 227 -21.08 -3.15 8.55
CA PRO A 227 -21.76 -2.05 7.90
C PRO A 227 -20.98 -1.54 6.67
N SER A 228 -21.69 -1.07 5.65
CA SER A 228 -21.05 -0.54 4.42
C SER A 228 -20.21 0.72 4.63
N ALA A 229 -20.33 1.36 5.80
CA ALA A 229 -19.50 2.49 6.20
C ALA A 229 -18.08 2.07 6.65
N VAL A 230 -17.86 0.78 6.96
CA VAL A 230 -16.53 0.24 7.23
C VAL A 230 -15.80 0.06 5.91
N GLY A 231 -14.66 0.73 5.74
CA GLY A 231 -13.87 0.71 4.51
C GLY A 231 -12.98 -0.53 4.34
N GLY A 232 -13.03 -1.47 5.28
CA GLY A 232 -12.21 -2.68 5.31
C GLY A 232 -13.00 -3.96 5.01
N SER A 233 -12.31 -5.09 5.09
CA SER A 233 -12.91 -6.42 4.96
C SER A 233 -12.36 -7.35 6.04
N PRO A 234 -13.15 -8.32 6.53
CA PRO A 234 -12.67 -9.23 7.56
C PRO A 234 -11.41 -9.98 7.12
N LEU A 235 -10.48 -10.14 8.05
CA LEU A 235 -9.22 -10.83 7.82
C LEU A 235 -9.44 -12.33 7.82
N THR A 236 -8.86 -13.00 6.83
CA THR A 236 -8.88 -14.46 6.74
C THR A 236 -7.46 -15.02 6.70
N GLY A 237 -7.29 -16.28 7.08
CA GLY A 237 -6.01 -16.98 6.94
C GLY A 237 -5.84 -17.60 5.55
N GLU A 238 -4.70 -17.36 4.91
CA GLU A 238 -4.16 -18.23 3.85
C GLU A 238 -3.30 -19.32 4.51
N PRO A 239 -3.74 -20.60 4.46
CA PRO A 239 -3.06 -21.68 5.16
C PRO A 239 -1.61 -21.86 4.69
N ALA A 240 -0.70 -22.00 5.64
CA ALA A 240 0.64 -22.47 5.36
C ALA A 240 0.63 -24.00 5.15
N PRO A 241 1.55 -24.56 4.35
CA PRO A 241 1.67 -26.01 4.18
C PRO A 241 1.94 -26.77 5.48
N ASP A 242 2.62 -26.11 6.43
CA ASP A 242 2.98 -26.65 7.73
C ASP A 242 3.08 -25.51 8.77
N ASN A 243 3.12 -25.88 10.06
CA ASN A 243 3.32 -24.96 11.18
C ASN A 243 4.76 -25.02 11.73
N SER A 244 5.76 -25.17 10.85
CA SER A 244 7.16 -25.19 11.28
C SER A 244 7.68 -23.78 11.61
N GLU A 245 8.60 -23.70 12.58
CA GLU A 245 9.31 -22.44 12.88
C GLU A 245 10.01 -21.86 11.65
N ARG A 246 10.54 -22.72 10.78
CA ARG A 246 11.20 -22.29 9.54
C ARG A 246 10.23 -21.49 8.67
N ARG A 247 9.01 -21.99 8.43
CA ARG A 247 7.99 -21.26 7.66
C ARG A 247 7.58 -19.95 8.30
N ALA A 248 7.48 -19.92 9.63
CA ALA A 248 7.18 -18.69 10.36
C ALA A 248 8.29 -17.65 10.17
N ARG A 249 9.57 -18.06 10.21
CA ARG A 249 10.73 -17.19 9.95
C ARG A 249 10.77 -16.71 8.50
N ASP A 250 10.54 -17.59 7.53
CA ASP A 250 10.49 -17.23 6.11
C ASP A 250 9.40 -16.17 5.84
N ARG A 251 8.22 -16.33 6.46
CA ARG A 251 7.11 -15.37 6.36
C ARG A 251 7.46 -14.04 7.01
N LEU A 252 8.04 -14.06 8.21
CA LEU A 252 8.47 -12.85 8.89
C LEU A 252 9.52 -12.09 8.08
N GLN A 253 10.47 -12.81 7.47
CA GLN A 253 11.49 -12.21 6.61
C GLN A 253 10.85 -11.56 5.38
N LEU A 254 9.91 -12.23 4.70
CA LEU A 254 9.18 -11.65 3.57
C LEU A 254 8.44 -10.35 3.94
N LEU A 255 7.78 -10.31 5.09
CA LEU A 255 7.06 -9.12 5.55
C LEU A 255 8.01 -7.99 5.95
N ARG A 256 9.19 -8.31 6.49
CA ARG A 256 10.25 -7.32 6.77
C ARG A 256 10.85 -6.75 5.49
N ASP A 257 11.15 -7.61 4.51
CA ASP A 257 11.62 -7.17 3.18
C ASP A 257 10.61 -6.19 2.54
N LEU A 258 9.30 -6.43 2.72
CA LEU A 258 8.24 -5.57 2.19
C LEU A 258 8.18 -4.20 2.90
N ASP A 259 8.39 -4.16 4.22
CA ASP A 259 8.48 -2.92 5.00
C ASP A 259 9.69 -2.09 4.58
N GLU A 260 10.88 -2.70 4.56
CA GLU A 260 12.15 -2.06 4.20
C GLU A 260 12.07 -1.49 2.78
N ALA A 261 11.70 -2.32 1.80
CA ALA A 261 11.51 -1.86 0.42
C ALA A 261 10.44 -0.75 0.29
N SER A 262 9.41 -0.70 1.16
CA SER A 262 8.41 0.36 1.08
C SER A 262 8.86 1.67 1.74
N HIS A 263 9.67 1.62 2.79
CA HIS A 263 10.17 2.80 3.48
C HIS A 263 11.27 3.50 2.67
N ASP A 264 12.27 2.73 2.20
CA ASP A 264 13.44 3.31 1.55
C ASP A 264 13.11 3.92 0.17
N VAL A 265 12.09 3.39 -0.51
CA VAL A 265 11.57 3.98 -1.75
C VAL A 265 10.87 5.32 -1.50
N HIS A 266 10.19 5.49 -0.36
CA HIS A 266 9.28 6.63 -0.16
C HIS A 266 10.03 7.97 -0.26
N GLY A 267 11.17 8.09 0.42
CA GLY A 267 12.01 9.30 0.38
C GLY A 267 12.63 9.60 -0.99
N LEU A 268 12.63 8.64 -1.92
CA LEU A 268 13.26 8.78 -3.23
C LEU A 268 12.30 9.22 -4.33
N VAL A 269 11.00 9.07 -4.11
CA VAL A 269 10.00 9.37 -5.14
C VAL A 269 10.01 10.84 -5.53
N GLU A 270 10.01 11.75 -4.56
CA GLU A 270 10.04 13.19 -4.84
C GLU A 270 11.30 13.62 -5.62
N PRO A 271 12.53 13.36 -5.13
CA PRO A 271 13.74 13.74 -5.87
C PRO A 271 13.83 13.04 -7.24
N PHE A 272 13.37 11.80 -7.38
CA PHE A 272 13.31 11.12 -8.68
C PHE A 272 12.43 11.87 -9.68
N PHE A 273 11.20 12.22 -9.29
CA PHE A 273 10.28 12.95 -10.16
C PHE A 273 10.79 14.34 -10.50
N GLN A 274 11.40 15.04 -9.55
CA GLN A 274 12.01 16.36 -9.80
C GLN A 274 13.16 16.27 -10.80
N VAL A 275 14.13 15.36 -10.57
CA VAL A 275 15.27 15.18 -11.48
C VAL A 275 14.81 14.74 -12.86
N PHE A 276 13.84 13.83 -12.94
CA PHE A 276 13.28 13.37 -14.21
C PHE A 276 12.57 14.51 -14.97
N ALA A 277 11.72 15.28 -14.29
CA ALA A 277 10.99 16.39 -14.89
C ALA A 277 11.92 17.51 -15.37
N TYR A 278 12.84 17.97 -14.51
CA TYR A 278 13.81 19.01 -14.88
C TYR A 278 14.77 18.52 -15.95
N GLY A 279 15.26 17.27 -15.86
CA GLY A 279 16.09 16.65 -16.89
C GLY A 279 15.39 16.62 -18.24
N GLN A 280 14.11 16.26 -18.28
CA GLN A 280 13.31 16.28 -19.51
C GLN A 280 13.17 17.69 -20.10
N LEU A 281 12.93 18.71 -19.26
CA LEU A 281 12.87 20.11 -19.70
C LEU A 281 14.20 20.57 -20.31
N VAL A 282 15.33 20.20 -19.71
CA VAL A 282 16.67 20.49 -20.25
C VAL A 282 16.85 19.82 -21.62
N VAL A 283 16.46 18.55 -21.77
CA VAL A 283 16.53 17.85 -23.06
C VAL A 283 15.66 18.54 -24.10
N TYR A 284 14.42 18.91 -23.78
CA TYR A 284 13.55 19.66 -24.70
C TYR A 284 14.14 21.00 -25.11
N LEU A 285 14.74 21.73 -24.16
CA LEU A 285 15.42 22.99 -24.44
C LEU A 285 16.61 22.79 -25.39
N LEU A 286 17.45 21.78 -25.15
CA LEU A 286 18.59 21.47 -26.03
C LEU A 286 18.13 21.09 -27.44
N VAL A 287 17.06 20.30 -27.57
CA VAL A 287 16.46 19.95 -28.86
C VAL A 287 15.92 21.20 -29.56
N LEU A 288 15.23 22.09 -28.83
CA LEU A 288 14.73 23.36 -29.38
C LEU A 288 15.86 24.26 -29.86
N LEU A 289 16.95 24.38 -29.10
CA LEU A 289 18.11 25.20 -29.46
C LEU A 289 18.86 24.65 -30.67
N ALA A 290 19.04 23.33 -30.73
CA ALA A 290 19.60 22.63 -31.90
C ALA A 290 18.68 22.75 -33.13
N TRP A 291 17.36 22.67 -32.95
CA TRP A 291 16.39 22.82 -34.03
C TRP A 291 16.38 24.26 -34.59
N LYS A 292 16.44 25.27 -33.71
CA LYS A 292 16.55 26.69 -34.07
C LYS A 292 17.92 27.11 -34.63
N GLY A 293 18.86 26.17 -34.79
CA GLY A 293 20.18 26.44 -35.36
C GLY A 293 21.07 27.33 -34.49
N ARG A 294 20.76 27.45 -33.18
CA ARG A 294 21.55 28.26 -32.24
C ARG A 294 22.76 27.51 -31.68
N ILE A 295 22.87 26.21 -31.96
CA ILE A 295 23.96 25.34 -31.51
C ILE A 295 24.40 24.43 -32.68
N GLY A 296 25.63 24.65 -33.18
CA GLY A 296 26.34 23.75 -34.10
C GLY A 296 26.17 24.01 -35.62
N SER A 297 27.11 23.49 -36.41
CA SER A 297 27.08 23.45 -37.89
C SER A 297 26.15 22.34 -38.43
N GLU A 298 25.87 22.30 -39.73
CA GLU A 298 25.01 21.26 -40.35
C GLU A 298 25.46 19.82 -40.05
N GLU A 299 26.76 19.52 -40.08
CA GLU A 299 27.31 18.20 -39.72
C GLU A 299 27.15 17.87 -38.22
N THR A 300 27.25 18.90 -37.38
CA THR A 300 27.03 18.78 -35.93
C THR A 300 25.56 18.45 -35.64
N ARG A 301 24.63 18.98 -36.45
CA ARG A 301 23.18 18.78 -36.30
C ARG A 301 22.78 17.31 -36.44
N THR A 302 23.32 16.58 -37.41
CA THR A 302 23.07 15.13 -37.57
C THR A 302 23.58 14.32 -36.38
N THR A 303 24.77 14.64 -35.87
CA THR A 303 25.34 13.97 -34.69
C THR A 303 24.55 14.27 -33.43
N VAL A 304 24.13 15.53 -33.24
CA VAL A 304 23.28 15.96 -32.12
C VAL A 304 21.92 15.27 -32.17
N LEU A 305 21.26 15.22 -33.34
CA LEU A 305 19.97 14.54 -33.49
C LEU A 305 20.06 13.03 -33.23
N SER A 306 21.16 12.37 -33.64
CA SER A 306 21.41 10.95 -33.33
C SER A 306 21.60 10.70 -31.83
N ARG A 307 22.36 11.57 -31.15
CA ARG A 307 22.54 11.52 -29.70
C ARG A 307 21.24 11.81 -28.95
N VAL A 308 20.46 12.81 -29.40
CA VAL A 308 19.13 13.12 -28.88
C VAL A 308 18.21 11.91 -29.03
N ARG A 309 18.16 11.27 -30.20
CA ARG A 309 17.34 10.06 -30.40
C ARG A 309 17.71 8.97 -29.40
N THR A 310 19.01 8.73 -29.20
CA THR A 310 19.50 7.73 -28.25
C THR A 310 19.07 8.09 -26.82
N LEU A 311 19.27 9.35 -26.43
CA LEU A 311 18.90 9.86 -25.12
C LEU A 311 17.39 9.81 -24.88
N SER A 312 16.56 10.18 -25.88
CA SER A 312 15.10 10.13 -25.79
C SER A 312 14.59 8.70 -25.67
N VAL A 313 15.17 7.74 -26.40
CA VAL A 313 14.81 6.31 -26.27
C VAL A 313 15.21 5.77 -24.90
N ALA A 314 16.40 6.12 -24.40
CA ALA A 314 16.84 5.75 -23.07
C ALA A 314 15.92 6.35 -21.98
N ALA A 315 15.61 7.65 -22.09
CA ALA A 315 14.70 8.34 -21.18
C ALA A 315 13.29 7.73 -21.20
N ALA A 316 12.77 7.37 -22.37
CA ALA A 316 11.47 6.70 -22.51
C ALA A 316 11.45 5.28 -21.92
N ALA A 317 12.60 4.62 -21.80
CA ALA A 317 12.73 3.32 -21.15
C ALA A 317 12.81 3.43 -19.61
N VAL A 318 13.14 4.61 -19.05
CA VAL A 318 13.29 4.80 -17.60
C VAL A 318 12.04 4.34 -16.83
N PRO A 319 10.81 4.79 -17.17
CA PRO A 319 9.62 4.41 -16.39
C PRO A 319 9.43 2.90 -16.29
N VAL A 320 9.45 2.17 -17.42
CA VAL A 320 9.27 0.70 -17.40
C VAL A 320 10.43 -0.01 -16.67
N SER A 321 11.65 0.52 -16.77
CA SER A 321 12.81 0.01 -16.04
C SER A 321 12.67 0.18 -14.53
N THR A 322 11.98 1.22 -14.03
CA THR A 322 11.72 1.36 -12.58
C THR A 322 10.83 0.24 -12.05
N PHE A 323 9.84 -0.22 -12.83
CA PHE A 323 9.02 -1.38 -12.46
C PHE A 323 9.82 -2.69 -12.55
N LEU A 324 10.63 -2.86 -13.60
CA LEU A 324 11.46 -4.06 -13.76
C LEU A 324 12.58 -4.16 -12.71
N ALA A 325 13.05 -3.04 -12.17
CA ALA A 325 14.05 -3.03 -11.11
C ALA A 325 13.60 -3.79 -9.86
N ASN A 326 12.28 -3.84 -9.59
CA ASN A 326 11.71 -4.60 -8.48
C ASN A 326 11.77 -6.13 -8.66
N LEU A 327 12.25 -6.63 -9.81
CA LEU A 327 12.64 -8.03 -9.97
C LEU A 327 13.94 -8.38 -9.23
N VAL A 328 14.75 -7.36 -8.90
CA VAL A 328 16.01 -7.51 -8.19
C VAL A 328 15.81 -7.02 -6.76
N PRO A 329 16.19 -7.78 -5.72
CA PRO A 329 16.10 -7.34 -4.32
C PRO A 329 17.19 -6.31 -4.00
N TRP A 330 17.10 -5.14 -4.63
CA TRP A 330 18.10 -4.08 -4.54
C TRP A 330 18.24 -3.50 -3.12
N TRP A 331 17.20 -3.62 -2.29
CA TRP A 331 17.17 -3.18 -0.89
C TRP A 331 18.08 -4.03 0.01
N ARG A 332 18.48 -5.23 -0.42
CA ARG A 332 19.41 -6.07 0.35
C ARG A 332 20.88 -5.71 0.17
N PHE A 333 21.19 -4.73 -0.68
CA PHE A 333 22.56 -4.31 -0.94
C PHE A 333 22.98 -3.21 0.04
N PRO A 334 24.25 -3.18 0.48
CA PRO A 334 24.73 -2.23 1.49
C PRO A 334 24.70 -0.76 1.06
N VAL A 335 24.56 -0.50 -0.24
CA VAL A 335 24.39 0.85 -0.80
C VAL A 335 23.16 0.82 -1.71
N GLU A 336 21.99 0.76 -1.09
CA GLU A 336 20.67 0.61 -1.73
C GLU A 336 20.47 1.58 -2.89
N MET A 337 20.83 2.85 -2.70
CA MET A 337 20.75 3.89 -3.74
C MET A 337 21.50 3.55 -5.03
N VAL A 338 22.73 3.07 -4.87
CA VAL A 338 23.55 2.68 -6.03
C VAL A 338 22.96 1.43 -6.67
N ALA A 339 22.45 0.49 -5.87
CA ALA A 339 21.82 -0.71 -6.37
C ALA A 339 20.54 -0.42 -7.19
N VAL A 340 19.65 0.46 -6.71
CA VAL A 340 18.45 0.89 -7.46
C VAL A 340 18.84 1.54 -8.77
N VAL A 341 19.70 2.56 -8.71
CA VAL A 341 20.08 3.34 -9.90
C VAL A 341 20.79 2.45 -10.91
N ALA A 342 21.72 1.59 -10.47
CA ALA A 342 22.41 0.65 -11.35
C ALA A 342 21.45 -0.35 -11.99
N THR A 343 20.49 -0.87 -11.23
CA THR A 343 19.48 -1.82 -11.75
C THR A 343 18.58 -1.15 -12.78
N VAL A 344 18.08 0.06 -12.50
CA VAL A 344 17.28 0.85 -13.46
C VAL A 344 18.09 1.12 -14.72
N LEU A 345 19.34 1.59 -14.58
CA LEU A 345 20.21 1.87 -15.73
C LEU A 345 20.54 0.61 -16.54
N ALA A 346 20.69 -0.55 -15.90
CA ALA A 346 20.88 -1.82 -16.58
C ALA A 346 19.67 -2.19 -17.46
N PHE A 347 18.45 -2.10 -16.92
CA PHE A 347 17.24 -2.33 -17.71
C PHE A 347 17.05 -1.28 -18.81
N VAL A 348 17.35 -0.01 -18.53
CA VAL A 348 17.35 1.05 -19.57
C VAL A 348 18.32 0.70 -20.70
N ALA A 349 19.53 0.27 -20.38
CA ALA A 349 20.54 -0.10 -21.38
C ALA A 349 20.08 -1.30 -22.23
N VAL A 350 19.44 -2.30 -21.62
CA VAL A 350 18.88 -3.46 -22.33
C VAL A 350 17.75 -3.02 -23.27
N ILE A 351 16.74 -2.31 -22.76
CA ILE A 351 15.56 -1.92 -23.54
C ILE A 351 15.95 -0.95 -24.67
N ALA A 352 16.74 0.08 -24.35
CA ALA A 352 17.23 1.03 -25.35
C ALA A 352 18.15 0.35 -26.37
N GLY A 353 18.99 -0.60 -25.93
CA GLY A 353 19.83 -1.41 -26.80
C GLY A 353 19.01 -2.20 -27.82
N VAL A 354 17.96 -2.90 -27.36
CA VAL A 354 17.03 -3.65 -28.22
C VAL A 354 16.29 -2.71 -29.18
N ALA A 355 15.77 -1.59 -28.68
CA ALA A 355 15.03 -0.61 -29.47
C ALA A 355 15.91 0.02 -30.59
N LEU A 356 17.18 0.32 -30.31
CA LEU A 356 18.09 0.99 -31.24
C LEU A 356 18.83 0.03 -32.17
N ARG A 357 19.17 -1.19 -31.72
CA ARG A 357 19.96 -2.16 -32.51
C ARG A 357 19.14 -3.21 -33.24
N GLY A 358 17.87 -3.39 -32.91
CA GLY A 358 17.03 -4.42 -33.57
C GLY A 358 16.68 -4.12 -35.03
N PRO A 359 16.05 -5.09 -35.73
CA PRO A 359 15.73 -4.99 -37.16
C PRO A 359 14.72 -3.88 -37.49
N TRP A 360 13.89 -3.49 -36.52
CA TRP A 360 12.93 -2.38 -36.56
C TRP A 360 13.58 -0.99 -36.67
N ARG A 361 14.89 -0.85 -36.44
CA ARG A 361 15.58 0.46 -36.55
C ARG A 361 15.47 1.10 -37.94
N LYS A 362 15.21 0.28 -38.96
CA LYS A 362 14.99 0.72 -40.35
C LYS A 362 13.73 1.55 -40.49
N TRP A 363 12.78 1.43 -39.56
CA TRP A 363 11.54 2.21 -39.55
C TRP A 363 11.68 3.41 -38.60
N PRO A 364 11.26 4.62 -39.01
CA PRO A 364 11.40 5.82 -38.18
C PRO A 364 10.80 5.68 -36.78
N LEU A 365 9.63 5.04 -36.67
CA LEU A 365 8.91 4.80 -35.42
C LEU A 365 9.24 3.45 -34.75
N GLY A 366 10.19 2.68 -35.29
CA GLY A 366 10.53 1.35 -34.78
C GLY A 366 10.97 1.34 -33.31
N PRO A 367 11.95 2.15 -32.88
CA PRO A 367 12.36 2.20 -31.47
C PRO A 367 11.24 2.63 -30.52
N MET A 368 10.39 3.56 -30.96
CA MET A 368 9.22 4.00 -30.21
C MET A 368 8.23 2.85 -30.01
N ALA A 369 7.92 2.10 -31.08
CA ALA A 369 7.05 0.93 -31.00
C ALA A 369 7.57 -0.11 -29.99
N VAL A 370 8.89 -0.36 -29.96
CA VAL A 370 9.50 -1.33 -29.05
C VAL A 370 9.38 -0.89 -27.60
N VAL A 371 9.77 0.34 -27.27
CA VAL A 371 9.68 0.83 -25.89
C VAL A 371 8.22 0.84 -25.43
N SER A 372 7.30 1.34 -26.26
CA SER A 372 5.87 1.34 -25.96
C SER A 372 5.30 -0.07 -25.79
N ALA A 373 5.68 -1.03 -26.64
CA ALA A 373 5.25 -2.43 -26.51
C ALA A 373 5.78 -3.07 -25.22
N VAL A 374 7.06 -2.86 -24.90
CA VAL A 374 7.66 -3.36 -23.65
C VAL A 374 6.92 -2.77 -22.44
N THR A 375 6.67 -1.47 -22.43
CA THR A 375 5.91 -0.82 -21.35
C THR A 375 4.49 -1.39 -21.21
N VAL A 376 3.75 -1.53 -22.31
CA VAL A 376 2.39 -2.11 -22.30
C VAL A 376 2.42 -3.55 -21.78
N VAL A 377 3.33 -4.38 -22.28
CA VAL A 377 3.41 -5.80 -21.89
C VAL A 377 3.81 -5.96 -20.43
N VAL A 378 4.82 -5.23 -19.96
CA VAL A 378 5.28 -5.32 -18.56
C VAL A 378 4.18 -4.89 -17.61
N LEU A 379 3.52 -3.74 -17.87
CA LEU A 379 2.47 -3.24 -17.00
C LEU A 379 1.21 -4.10 -17.05
N ALA A 380 0.82 -4.60 -18.24
CA ALA A 380 -0.31 -5.51 -18.37
C ALA A 380 -0.04 -6.84 -17.63
N ALA A 381 1.12 -7.45 -17.85
CA ALA A 381 1.51 -8.69 -17.19
C ALA A 381 1.58 -8.53 -15.66
N ASP A 382 2.08 -7.40 -15.18
CA ASP A 382 2.13 -7.12 -13.74
C ASP A 382 0.73 -7.04 -13.12
N VAL A 383 -0.17 -6.25 -13.71
CA VAL A 383 -1.57 -6.17 -13.25
C VAL A 383 -2.24 -7.54 -13.33
N MET A 384 -1.98 -8.31 -14.38
CA MET A 384 -2.55 -9.64 -14.55
C MET A 384 -2.05 -10.66 -13.51
N THR A 385 -0.85 -10.45 -12.95
CA THR A 385 -0.21 -11.38 -11.98
C THR A 385 -0.31 -10.93 -10.52
N GLY A 386 -1.01 -9.82 -10.26
CA GLY A 386 -1.29 -9.33 -8.90
C GLY A 386 -0.56 -8.04 -8.50
N SER A 387 -0.09 -7.24 -9.48
CA SER A 387 0.53 -5.92 -9.27
C SER A 387 1.80 -5.95 -8.40
N ARG A 388 2.62 -7.01 -8.51
CA ARG A 388 3.80 -7.20 -7.65
C ARG A 388 4.92 -6.20 -7.95
N LEU A 389 5.12 -5.84 -9.22
CA LEU A 389 6.14 -4.88 -9.63
C LEU A 389 5.69 -3.44 -9.35
N GLN A 390 4.38 -3.20 -9.36
CA GLN A 390 3.80 -1.91 -8.96
C GLN A 390 3.95 -1.66 -7.46
N LEU A 391 3.86 -2.70 -6.61
CA LEU A 391 4.07 -2.55 -5.17
C LEU A 391 5.53 -2.15 -4.88
N SER A 392 5.70 -1.05 -4.17
CA SER A 392 7.02 -0.50 -3.80
C SER A 392 7.90 -0.11 -5.00
N SER A 393 7.31 0.23 -6.15
CA SER A 393 8.06 0.88 -7.26
C SER A 393 8.09 2.40 -7.09
N LEU A 394 9.18 3.03 -7.52
CA LEU A 394 9.36 4.49 -7.50
C LEU A 394 8.21 5.25 -8.19
N MET A 395 7.64 4.67 -9.25
CA MET A 395 6.48 5.22 -9.97
C MET A 395 5.19 4.42 -9.74
N GLY A 396 5.22 3.48 -8.79
CA GLY A 396 4.15 2.54 -8.52
C GLY A 396 3.32 2.87 -7.28
N LEU A 397 2.72 1.84 -6.71
CA LEU A 397 1.91 1.89 -5.50
C LEU A 397 2.84 1.85 -4.27
N GLN A 398 2.56 2.70 -3.29
CA GLN A 398 3.27 2.72 -2.01
C GLN A 398 2.33 2.21 -0.91
N PRO A 399 2.52 0.96 -0.43
CA PRO A 399 1.70 0.37 0.62
C PRO A 399 1.65 1.21 1.90
N VAL A 400 2.79 1.84 2.24
CA VAL A 400 2.92 2.76 3.39
C VAL A 400 1.99 3.98 3.28
N VAL A 401 1.74 4.48 2.06
CA VAL A 401 0.79 5.60 1.83
C VAL A 401 -0.67 5.15 1.86
N ALA A 402 -0.91 3.84 1.74
CA ALA A 402 -2.21 3.21 1.76
C ALA A 402 -3.22 3.83 0.76
N GLY A 403 -2.76 4.46 -0.32
CA GLY A 403 -3.64 5.10 -1.31
C GLY A 403 -4.39 4.08 -2.17
N ARG A 404 -3.71 3.01 -2.59
CA ARG A 404 -4.24 1.87 -3.35
C ARG A 404 -3.27 0.69 -3.22
N PHE A 405 -3.80 -0.54 -3.14
CA PHE A 405 -3.02 -1.77 -2.87
C PHE A 405 -2.94 -2.75 -4.06
N TYR A 406 -3.71 -2.50 -5.12
CA TYR A 406 -3.76 -3.36 -6.32
C TYR A 406 -4.24 -2.57 -7.54
N GLY A 407 -4.00 -3.12 -8.73
CA GLY A 407 -4.39 -2.52 -10.01
C GLY A 407 -3.54 -1.31 -10.39
N MET A 408 -3.87 -0.65 -11.51
CA MET A 408 -3.08 0.51 -11.95
C MET A 408 -3.35 1.73 -11.06
N GLY A 409 -2.30 2.27 -10.46
CA GLY A 409 -2.33 3.61 -9.86
C GLY A 409 -2.37 4.71 -10.93
N ASN A 410 -2.66 5.95 -10.55
CA ASN A 410 -2.75 7.06 -11.51
C ASN A 410 -1.48 7.23 -12.38
N PRO A 411 -0.25 7.19 -11.84
CA PRO A 411 0.95 7.30 -12.67
C PRO A 411 1.10 6.11 -13.63
N THR A 412 0.79 4.90 -13.15
CA THR A 412 0.88 3.68 -13.95
C THR A 412 -0.15 3.65 -15.07
N PHE A 413 -1.39 4.08 -14.79
CA PHE A 413 -2.44 4.24 -15.80
C PHE A 413 -2.04 5.26 -16.86
N ALA A 414 -1.52 6.42 -16.47
CA ALA A 414 -1.06 7.43 -17.41
C ALA A 414 0.07 6.90 -18.31
N LEU A 415 1.04 6.16 -17.74
CA LEU A 415 2.10 5.50 -18.48
C LEU A 415 1.57 4.43 -19.44
N PHE A 416 0.68 3.56 -18.97
CA PHE A 416 0.08 2.49 -19.76
C PHE A 416 -0.77 3.03 -20.92
N GLY A 417 -1.64 4.00 -20.65
CA GLY A 417 -2.47 4.65 -21.67
C GLY A 417 -1.62 5.37 -22.72
N THR A 418 -0.62 6.14 -22.28
CA THR A 418 0.30 6.83 -23.19
C THR A 418 1.08 5.83 -24.04
N ALA A 419 1.67 4.79 -23.43
CA ALA A 419 2.40 3.77 -24.17
C ALA A 419 1.51 3.03 -25.18
N THR A 420 0.26 2.72 -24.81
CA THR A 420 -0.73 2.08 -25.70
C THR A 420 -1.02 2.97 -26.92
N LEU A 421 -1.27 4.26 -26.72
CA LEU A 421 -1.51 5.21 -27.82
C LEU A 421 -0.30 5.33 -28.73
N LEU A 422 0.91 5.46 -28.15
CA LEU A 422 2.15 5.53 -28.92
C LEU A 422 2.41 4.25 -29.72
N LEU A 423 2.12 3.07 -29.14
CA LEU A 423 2.19 1.80 -29.85
C LEU A 423 1.20 1.74 -31.03
N ALA A 424 -0.04 2.16 -30.80
CA ALA A 424 -1.07 2.22 -31.83
C ALA A 424 -0.69 3.16 -32.98
N ILE A 425 -0.10 4.33 -32.69
CA ILE A 425 0.41 5.26 -33.69
C ILE A 425 1.54 4.63 -34.51
N ALA A 426 2.51 4.00 -33.84
CA ALA A 426 3.66 3.41 -34.54
C ALA A 426 3.25 2.24 -35.45
N VAL A 427 2.36 1.37 -35.00
CA VAL A 427 1.85 0.23 -35.78
C VAL A 427 0.96 0.70 -36.93
N SER A 428 0.04 1.62 -36.67
CA SER A 428 -0.87 2.13 -37.71
C SER A 428 -0.12 2.89 -38.80
N SER A 429 0.87 3.70 -38.45
CA SER A 429 1.71 4.42 -39.40
C SER A 429 2.43 3.47 -40.38
N GLY A 430 3.04 2.40 -39.87
CA GLY A 430 3.69 1.40 -40.72
C GLY A 430 2.73 0.68 -41.66
N LEU A 431 1.52 0.36 -41.20
CA LEU A 431 0.49 -0.31 -42.00
C LEU A 431 -0.12 0.61 -43.06
N VAL A 432 -0.35 1.89 -42.73
CA VAL A 432 -0.88 2.89 -43.67
C VAL A 432 0.15 3.19 -44.76
N LEU A 433 1.43 3.37 -44.41
CA LEU A 433 2.50 3.54 -45.39
C LEU A 433 2.66 2.32 -46.32
N GLY A 434 2.31 1.13 -45.83
CA GLY A 434 2.23 -0.10 -46.64
C GLY A 434 0.92 -0.27 -47.42
N GLY A 435 0.03 0.73 -47.45
CA GLY A 435 -1.26 0.71 -48.16
C GLY A 435 -2.38 -0.10 -47.48
N ARG A 436 -2.19 -0.58 -46.25
CA ARG A 436 -3.10 -1.49 -45.54
C ARG A 436 -3.98 -0.76 -44.51
N ILE A 437 -4.76 0.22 -44.96
CA ILE A 437 -5.57 1.10 -44.07
C ILE A 437 -6.56 0.31 -43.20
N ARG A 438 -7.26 -0.69 -43.76
CA ARG A 438 -8.18 -1.53 -42.98
C ARG A 438 -7.47 -2.31 -41.87
N ALA A 439 -6.28 -2.86 -42.17
CA ALA A 439 -5.48 -3.56 -41.17
C ALA A 439 -4.98 -2.60 -40.08
N ALA A 440 -4.64 -1.36 -40.44
CA ALA A 440 -4.26 -0.32 -39.47
C ALA A 440 -5.40 -0.01 -38.49
N ALA A 441 -6.63 0.17 -38.99
CA ALA A 441 -7.80 0.41 -38.15
C ALA A 441 -8.09 -0.77 -37.21
N ILE A 442 -8.01 -2.00 -37.72
CA ILE A 442 -8.17 -3.22 -36.91
C ILE A 442 -7.08 -3.29 -35.84
N ALA A 443 -5.82 -3.03 -36.18
CA ALA A 443 -4.72 -3.08 -35.23
C ALA A 443 -4.90 -2.07 -34.08
N VAL A 444 -5.31 -0.84 -34.39
CA VAL A 444 -5.62 0.19 -33.38
C VAL A 444 -6.78 -0.27 -32.48
N GLY A 445 -7.85 -0.80 -33.08
CA GLY A 445 -9.00 -1.33 -32.34
C GLY A 445 -8.62 -2.48 -31.41
N VAL A 446 -7.77 -3.41 -31.86
CA VAL A 446 -7.28 -4.53 -31.05
C VAL A 446 -6.37 -4.05 -29.92
N ILE A 447 -5.43 -3.14 -30.18
CA ILE A 447 -4.52 -2.60 -29.16
C ILE A 447 -5.33 -1.84 -28.09
N GLY A 448 -6.22 -0.94 -28.51
CA GLY A 448 -7.06 -0.17 -27.60
C GLY A 448 -8.06 -1.04 -26.84
N GLY A 449 -8.69 -2.00 -27.51
CA GLY A 449 -9.61 -2.94 -26.89
C GLY A 449 -8.93 -3.83 -25.85
N ALA A 450 -7.75 -4.37 -26.15
CA ALA A 450 -6.95 -5.15 -25.20
C ALA A 450 -6.55 -4.31 -23.98
N ALA A 451 -6.12 -3.06 -24.20
CA ALA A 451 -5.78 -2.15 -23.11
C ALA A 451 -7.00 -1.83 -22.22
N LEU A 452 -8.17 -1.59 -22.82
CA LEU A 452 -9.42 -1.36 -22.09
C LEU A 452 -9.82 -2.58 -21.24
N VAL A 453 -9.66 -3.78 -21.79
CA VAL A 453 -9.94 -5.03 -21.05
C VAL A 453 -8.98 -5.19 -19.88
N VAL A 454 -7.68 -4.94 -20.07
CA VAL A 454 -6.68 -5.05 -18.99
C VAL A 454 -6.96 -4.04 -17.87
N ASP A 455 -7.32 -2.81 -18.22
CA ASP A 455 -7.58 -1.75 -17.23
C ASP A 455 -8.96 -1.87 -16.55
N GLY A 456 -9.99 -2.23 -17.31
CA GLY A 456 -11.38 -2.22 -16.84
C GLY A 456 -11.88 -3.53 -16.21
N ALA A 457 -11.14 -4.64 -16.33
CA ALA A 457 -11.60 -5.92 -15.81
C ALA A 457 -11.38 -6.04 -14.29
N PRO A 458 -12.44 -6.24 -13.48
CA PRO A 458 -12.39 -6.16 -12.02
C PRO A 458 -11.64 -7.31 -11.33
N PHE A 459 -11.30 -8.36 -12.10
CA PHE A 459 -10.62 -9.57 -11.63
C PHE A 459 -9.09 -9.47 -11.69
N TRP A 460 -8.51 -8.59 -12.51
CA TRP A 460 -7.07 -8.38 -12.56
C TRP A 460 -6.59 -7.51 -11.39
N GLY A 461 -5.32 -7.66 -10.99
CA GLY A 461 -4.73 -7.07 -9.78
C GLY A 461 -4.92 -7.92 -8.52
N ARG A 462 -5.67 -9.03 -8.59
CA ARG A 462 -5.77 -10.03 -7.52
C ARG A 462 -4.54 -10.95 -7.54
N THR A 463 -4.05 -11.38 -6.38
CA THR A 463 -3.08 -12.46 -6.33
C THR A 463 -3.69 -13.77 -6.87
N PRO A 464 -2.89 -14.70 -7.43
CA PRO A 464 -3.40 -15.99 -7.92
C PRO A 464 -4.16 -16.80 -6.85
N VAL A 465 -3.82 -16.60 -5.57
CA VAL A 465 -4.50 -17.22 -4.43
C VAL A 465 -5.91 -16.64 -4.23
N ALA A 466 -6.07 -15.32 -4.37
CA ALA A 466 -7.36 -14.64 -4.32
C ALA A 466 -8.30 -15.03 -5.47
N LEU A 467 -7.76 -15.27 -6.67
CA LEU A 467 -8.52 -15.76 -7.84
C LEU A 467 -9.09 -17.17 -7.63
N ARG A 468 -8.36 -18.07 -6.95
CA ARG A 468 -8.86 -19.42 -6.63
C ARG A 468 -10.02 -19.42 -5.64
N ARG A 469 -10.07 -18.46 -4.71
CA ARG A 469 -11.14 -18.38 -3.69
C ARG A 469 -12.42 -17.71 -4.19
N SER A 470 -12.33 -16.81 -5.16
CA SER A 470 -13.49 -16.11 -5.71
C SER A 470 -14.25 -16.91 -6.79
N CYS A 471 -13.76 -18.09 -7.16
CA CYS A 471 -14.53 -19.04 -7.96
C CYS A 471 -15.40 -19.91 -7.04
N PRO A 472 -16.75 -19.85 -7.12
CA PRO A 472 -17.59 -20.85 -6.50
C PRO A 472 -17.23 -22.24 -7.08
N PRO A 473 -17.35 -23.33 -6.31
CA PRO A 473 -16.95 -24.68 -6.72
C PRO A 473 -17.70 -25.22 -7.96
N SER A 474 -18.68 -24.47 -8.49
CA SER A 474 -19.49 -24.80 -9.66
C SER A 474 -19.04 -24.16 -11.00
N CYS A 475 -18.02 -23.30 -11.03
CA CYS A 475 -17.59 -22.63 -12.27
C CYS A 475 -16.28 -23.21 -12.86
N THR A 476 -16.42 -24.18 -13.77
CA THR A 476 -15.30 -24.79 -14.54
C THR A 476 -14.79 -23.95 -15.72
N SER A 477 -15.30 -22.73 -15.94
CA SER A 477 -15.07 -21.98 -17.20
C SER A 477 -14.08 -20.79 -17.13
N CYS A 478 -13.34 -20.59 -16.04
CA CYS A 478 -12.44 -19.42 -15.90
C CYS A 478 -11.02 -19.60 -16.50
N TRP A 479 -10.73 -20.71 -17.18
CA TRP A 479 -9.46 -20.89 -17.90
C TRP A 479 -9.70 -21.07 -19.39
N PRO A 480 -9.06 -20.30 -20.29
CA PRO A 480 -8.90 -20.74 -21.65
C PRO A 480 -7.99 -21.96 -21.62
N SER A 481 -8.56 -23.12 -21.91
CA SER A 481 -7.85 -24.37 -22.12
C SER A 481 -6.80 -24.17 -23.21
N SER A 482 -5.54 -23.97 -22.81
CA SER A 482 -4.41 -24.15 -23.70
C SER A 482 -4.23 -25.65 -23.93
N ALA A 483 -4.50 -26.06 -25.16
CA ALA A 483 -4.22 -27.37 -25.69
C ALA A 483 -2.74 -27.76 -25.50
N SER A 484 -2.51 -29.01 -25.11
CA SER A 484 -1.33 -29.78 -25.53
C SER A 484 -1.56 -31.26 -25.27
N GLY A 485 -1.45 -32.04 -26.35
CA GLY A 485 -0.83 -33.39 -26.40
C GLY A 485 -1.32 -34.45 -25.46
#